data_AF-A0A932CR84-F1
#
_entry.id   AF-A0A932CR84-F1
#
_cell.length_a   1.000
_cell.length_b   1.000
_cell.length_c   1.000
_cell.angle_alpha   90.00
_cell.angle_beta   90.00
_cell.angle_gamma   90.00
#
_symmetry.space_group_name_H-M   'P 1'
#
loop_
_entity.id
_entity.type
_entity.pdbx_description
1 polymer ?
#
loop_
_entity_poly.entity_id
_entity_poly.type
_entity_poly.pdbx_seq_one_letter_code
_entity_poly.pdbx_strand_id
1 'polypeptide(L)'
;MKRFPLDSLLAYRQEVEKELKEELAAIQERLSLEMGKLTTYRTERDRWRGELGKLEGEDFLPERVELYQNYIEQLAQKIQRQEEVIAQIEVARETKRQGLLKASRDKKMVERLKEGFQRRADLEERQEEQKFLGDLALSNFFRRVRTEERE
;
A
#
# COMPACT_ATOMS: atom_id res chain seq x y z
N MET A 1 -7.82 -18.83 26.34
CA MET A 1 -7.08 -17.83 25.54
C MET A 1 -7.54 -16.41 25.88
N LYS A 2 -6.66 -15.59 26.49
CA LYS A 2 -7.00 -14.19 26.86
C LYS A 2 -7.11 -13.32 25.61
N ARG A 3 -8.15 -12.48 25.52
CA ARG A 3 -8.37 -11.56 24.38
C ARG A 3 -7.43 -10.35 24.49
N PHE A 4 -6.85 -9.91 23.37
CA PHE A 4 -5.97 -8.75 23.37
C PHE A 4 -6.78 -7.45 23.52
N PRO A 5 -6.50 -6.59 24.51
CA PRO A 5 -7.32 -5.42 24.80
C PRO A 5 -7.42 -4.40 23.65
N LEU A 6 -6.43 -4.35 22.76
CA LEU A 6 -6.38 -3.41 21.64
C LEU A 6 -6.72 -4.06 20.30
N ASP A 7 -7.45 -5.18 20.29
CA ASP A 7 -7.87 -5.86 19.06
C ASP A 7 -8.71 -4.95 18.13
N SER A 8 -9.60 -4.13 18.69
CA SER A 8 -10.42 -3.18 17.92
C SER A 8 -9.55 -2.10 17.26
N LEU A 9 -8.55 -1.59 17.98
CA LEU A 9 -7.59 -0.62 17.45
C LEU A 9 -6.75 -1.26 16.34
N LEU A 10 -6.29 -2.50 16.52
CA LEU A 10 -5.53 -3.21 15.49
C LEU A 10 -6.35 -3.40 14.21
N ALA A 11 -7.61 -3.82 14.34
CA ALA A 11 -8.52 -3.99 13.22
C ALA A 11 -8.74 -2.67 12.46
N TYR A 12 -9.00 -1.58 13.19
CA TYR A 12 -9.12 -0.25 12.59
C TYR A 12 -7.85 0.16 11.81
N ARG A 13 -6.66 -0.07 12.39
CA ARG A 13 -5.38 0.26 11.73
C ARG A 13 -5.11 -0.59 10.50
N GLN A 14 -5.59 -1.84 10.48
CA GLN A 14 -5.54 -2.71 9.30
C GLN A 14 -6.44 -2.18 8.19
N GLU A 15 -7.65 -1.74 8.50
CA GLU A 15 -8.55 -1.18 7.49
C GLU A 15 -8.01 0.11 6.91
N VAL A 16 -7.49 1.03 7.74
CA VAL A 16 -6.85 2.26 7.25
C VAL A 16 -5.66 1.96 6.33
N GLU A 17 -4.82 0.97 6.66
CA GLU A 17 -3.71 0.58 5.78
C GLU A 17 -4.21 0.00 4.45
N LYS A 18 -5.32 -0.76 4.48
CA LYS A 18 -5.93 -1.35 3.30
C LYS A 18 -6.54 -0.29 2.38
N GLU A 19 -7.34 0.63 2.92
CA GLU A 19 -7.92 1.76 2.18
C GLU A 19 -6.82 2.57 1.49
N LEU A 20 -5.74 2.91 2.21
CA LEU A 20 -4.62 3.64 1.63
C LEU A 20 -3.89 2.88 0.51
N LYS A 21 -3.85 1.55 0.56
CA LYS A 21 -3.29 0.73 -0.53
C LYS A 21 -4.18 0.76 -1.76
N GLU A 22 -5.49 0.63 -1.58
CA GLU A 22 -6.47 0.69 -2.68
C GLU A 22 -6.45 2.06 -3.36
N GLU A 23 -6.44 3.14 -2.59
CA GLU A 23 -6.33 4.50 -3.12
C GLU A 23 -5.00 4.73 -3.87
N LEU A 24 -3.88 4.23 -3.33
CA LEU A 24 -2.59 4.34 -4.00
C LEU A 24 -2.57 3.57 -5.33
N ALA A 25 -3.18 2.38 -5.37
CA ALA A 25 -3.30 1.59 -6.59
C ALA A 25 -4.12 2.32 -7.66
N ALA A 26 -5.25 2.92 -7.29
CA ALA A 26 -6.07 3.72 -8.20
C ALA A 26 -5.30 4.95 -8.75
N ILE A 27 -4.51 5.61 -7.91
CA ILE A 27 -3.64 6.73 -8.36
C ILE A 27 -2.58 6.23 -9.35
N GLN A 28 -1.97 5.06 -9.11
CA GLN A 28 -0.97 4.48 -10.01
C GLN A 28 -1.56 4.08 -11.36
N GLU A 29 -2.75 3.50 -11.37
CA GLU A 29 -3.47 3.18 -12.59
C GLU A 29 -3.77 4.45 -13.40
N ARG A 30 -4.28 5.49 -12.73
CA ARG A 30 -4.52 6.79 -13.36
C ARG A 30 -3.23 7.39 -13.94
N LEU A 31 -2.12 7.34 -13.19
CA LEU A 31 -0.81 7.83 -13.65
C LEU A 31 -0.39 7.11 -14.95
N SER A 32 -0.54 5.78 -14.98
CA SER A 32 -0.22 4.97 -16.16
C SER A 32 -1.05 5.39 -17.38
N LEU A 33 -2.36 5.58 -17.21
CA LEU A 33 -3.24 6.05 -18.27
C LEU A 33 -2.84 7.42 -18.81
N GLU A 34 -2.55 8.37 -17.92
CA GLU A 34 -2.15 9.73 -18.30
C GLU A 34 -0.76 9.77 -18.98
N MET A 35 0.19 8.93 -18.55
CA MET A 35 1.47 8.74 -19.25
C MET A 35 1.29 8.12 -20.63
N GLY A 36 0.32 7.21 -20.78
CA GLY A 36 -0.07 6.64 -22.08
C GLY A 36 -0.54 7.73 -23.03
N LYS A 37 -1.44 8.62 -22.59
CA LYS A 37 -1.92 9.76 -23.40
C LYS A 37 -0.78 10.70 -23.81
N LEU A 38 0.11 11.03 -22.88
CA LEU A 38 1.28 11.86 -23.17
C LEU A 38 2.15 11.22 -24.27
N THR A 39 2.36 9.92 -24.18
CA THR A 39 3.11 9.16 -25.19
C THR A 39 2.42 9.24 -26.55
N THR A 40 1.09 9.05 -26.61
CA THR A 40 0.32 9.20 -27.85
C THR A 40 0.49 10.59 -28.46
N TYR A 41 0.34 11.66 -27.68
CA TYR A 41 0.51 13.03 -28.20
C TYR A 41 1.92 13.29 -28.71
N ARG A 42 2.95 12.80 -28.02
CA ARG A 42 4.35 12.93 -28.46
C ARG A 42 4.59 12.17 -29.77
N THR A 43 4.16 10.92 -29.86
CA THR A 43 4.29 10.11 -31.08
C THR A 43 3.55 10.75 -32.25
N GLU A 44 2.35 11.27 -32.01
CA GLU A 44 1.57 11.95 -33.05
C GLU A 44 2.27 13.23 -33.52
N ARG A 45 2.76 14.06 -32.60
CA ARG A 45 3.51 15.27 -32.93
C ARG A 45 4.76 14.96 -33.75
N ASP A 46 5.52 13.95 -33.34
CA ASP A 46 6.77 13.58 -34.01
C ASP A 46 6.50 13.00 -35.41
N ARG A 47 5.39 12.25 -35.58
CA ARG A 47 4.90 11.84 -36.90
C ARG A 47 4.60 13.04 -37.79
N TRP A 48 3.81 14.00 -37.32
CA TRP A 48 3.43 15.17 -38.14
C TRP A 48 4.62 16.08 -38.46
N ARG A 49 5.59 16.21 -37.55
CA ARG A 49 6.87 16.88 -37.84
C ARG A 49 7.66 16.17 -38.94
N GLY A 50 7.71 14.84 -38.90
CA GLY A 50 8.33 14.05 -39.96
C GLY A 50 7.65 14.21 -41.32
N GLU A 51 6.31 14.25 -41.34
CA GLU A 51 5.56 14.50 -42.58
C GLU A 51 5.75 15.93 -43.10
N LEU A 52 5.79 16.93 -42.21
CA LEU A 52 6.07 18.32 -42.59
C LEU A 52 7.45 18.48 -43.23
N GLY A 53 8.48 17.84 -42.68
CA GLY A 53 9.83 17.89 -43.24
C GLY A 53 9.97 17.24 -44.63
N LYS A 54 9.06 16.34 -45.02
CA LYS A 54 9.02 15.76 -46.37
C LYS A 54 8.36 16.70 -47.39
N LEU A 55 7.38 17.51 -46.95
CA LEU A 55 6.64 18.44 -47.82
C LEU A 55 7.51 19.62 -48.31
N GLU A 56 8.58 19.96 -47.59
CA GLU A 56 9.50 21.04 -47.97
C GLU A 56 10.33 20.72 -49.23
N GLY A 57 10.30 19.49 -49.76
CA GLY A 57 11.13 19.05 -50.89
C GLY A 57 10.42 18.78 -52.23
N GLU A 58 9.14 18.37 -52.24
CA GLU A 58 8.49 17.84 -53.47
C GLU A 58 7.15 18.52 -53.85
N ASP A 59 6.46 19.20 -52.93
CA ASP A 59 5.12 19.79 -53.18
C ASP A 59 4.82 20.95 -52.20
N PHE A 60 5.54 22.07 -52.37
CA PHE A 60 5.44 23.23 -51.46
C PHE A 60 4.14 24.00 -51.68
N LEU A 61 3.10 23.66 -50.91
CA LEU A 61 1.86 24.41 -50.76
C LEU A 61 1.85 25.12 -49.40
N PRO A 62 2.02 26.45 -49.36
CA PRO A 62 2.09 27.22 -48.11
C PRO A 62 0.92 26.96 -47.14
N GLU A 63 -0.30 26.81 -47.67
CA GLU A 63 -1.50 26.58 -46.86
C GLU A 63 -1.46 25.22 -46.15
N ARG A 64 -0.87 24.19 -46.78
CA ARG A 64 -0.69 22.88 -46.15
C ARG A 64 0.38 22.93 -45.07
N VAL A 65 1.48 23.65 -45.31
CA VAL A 65 2.55 23.84 -44.31
C VAL A 65 1.99 24.53 -43.06
N GLU A 66 1.22 25.60 -43.24
CA GLU A 66 0.59 26.35 -42.14
C GLU A 66 -0.38 25.46 -41.32
N LEU A 67 -1.21 24.66 -42.00
CA LEU A 67 -2.13 23.72 -41.33
C LEU A 67 -1.38 22.73 -40.43
N TYR A 68 -0.29 22.15 -40.93
CA TYR A 68 0.51 21.19 -40.17
C TYR A 68 1.22 21.85 -38.99
N GLN A 69 1.79 23.04 -39.17
CA GLN A 69 2.43 23.80 -38.10
C GLN A 69 1.43 24.12 -36.99
N ASN A 70 0.24 24.63 -37.33
CA ASN A 70 -0.84 24.90 -36.39
C ASN A 70 -1.24 23.64 -35.60
N TYR A 71 -1.36 22.49 -36.28
CA TYR A 71 -1.69 21.24 -35.60
C TYR A 71 -0.59 20.75 -34.66
N ILE A 72 0.67 20.83 -35.08
CA ILE A 72 1.84 20.49 -34.26
C ILE A 72 1.91 21.38 -33.02
N GLU A 73 1.59 22.67 -33.14
CA GLU A 73 1.55 23.60 -32.02
C GLU A 73 0.42 23.27 -31.04
N GLN A 74 -0.77 22.92 -31.53
CA GLN A 74 -1.86 22.43 -30.67
C GLN A 74 -1.46 21.15 -29.92
N LEU A 75 -0.74 20.23 -30.57
CA LEU A 75 -0.20 19.05 -29.90
C LEU A 75 0.83 19.41 -28.84
N ALA A 76 1.68 20.41 -29.08
CA ALA A 76 2.64 20.89 -28.08
C ALA A 76 1.92 21.45 -26.84
N GLN A 77 0.86 22.22 -27.02
CA GLN A 77 0.03 22.71 -25.91
C GLN A 77 -0.65 21.57 -25.14
N LYS A 78 -1.17 20.55 -25.85
CA LYS A 78 -1.75 19.35 -25.22
C LYS A 78 -0.71 18.59 -24.40
N ILE A 79 0.50 18.42 -24.93
CA ILE A 79 1.62 17.79 -24.24
C ILE A 79 1.95 18.53 -22.95
N GLN A 80 2.09 19.86 -22.99
CA GLN A 80 2.39 20.66 -21.81
C GLN A 80 1.32 20.50 -20.72
N ARG A 81 0.03 20.63 -21.08
CA ARG A 81 -1.07 20.43 -20.13
C ARG A 81 -1.08 19.01 -19.56
N GLN A 82 -0.77 18.02 -20.38
CA GLN A 82 -0.71 16.62 -19.94
C GLN A 82 0.44 16.36 -18.97
N GLU A 83 1.59 17.01 -19.18
CA GLU A 83 2.73 16.97 -18.25
C GLU A 83 2.37 17.60 -16.90
N GLU A 84 1.64 18.72 -16.88
CA GLU A 84 1.12 19.33 -15.66
C GLU A 84 0.16 18.40 -14.90
N VAL A 85 -0.75 17.73 -15.62
CA VAL A 85 -1.66 16.73 -15.03
C VAL A 85 -0.87 15.56 -14.41
N ILE A 86 0.13 15.03 -15.11
CA ILE A 86 0.99 13.96 -14.61
C ILE A 86 1.72 14.42 -13.34
N ALA A 87 2.30 15.62 -13.34
CA ALA A 87 3.00 16.16 -12.19
C ALA A 87 2.09 16.27 -10.95
N GLN A 88 0.83 16.71 -11.13
CA GLN A 88 -0.14 16.76 -10.04
C GLN A 88 -0.47 15.35 -9.49
N ILE A 89 -0.61 14.36 -10.37
CA ILE A 89 -0.86 12.97 -9.98
C ILE A 89 0.35 12.39 -9.24
N GLU A 90 1.58 12.70 -9.65
CA GLU A 90 2.78 12.26 -8.95
C GLU A 90 2.89 12.83 -7.53
N VAL A 91 2.54 14.11 -7.34
CA VAL A 91 2.48 14.73 -6.01
C VAL A 91 1.43 14.02 -5.14
N ALA A 92 0.25 13.73 -5.69
CA ALA A 92 -0.79 12.99 -4.98
C ALA A 92 -0.34 11.56 -4.62
N ARG A 93 0.33 10.87 -5.56
CA ARG A 93 0.90 9.53 -5.37
C ARG A 93 1.91 9.52 -4.23
N GLU A 94 2.84 10.46 -4.20
CA GLU A 94 3.86 10.52 -3.17
C GLU A 94 3.25 10.83 -1.80
N THR A 95 2.31 11.78 -1.75
CA THR A 95 1.56 12.10 -0.53
C THR A 95 0.86 10.86 0.03
N LYS A 96 0.16 10.10 -0.84
CA LYS A 96 -0.53 8.88 -0.45
C LYS A 96 0.43 7.79 0.00
N ARG A 97 1.58 7.63 -0.69
CA ARG A 97 2.64 6.69 -0.33
C ARG A 97 3.21 6.96 1.06
N GLN A 98 3.46 8.24 1.39
CA GLN A 98 3.91 8.64 2.73
C GLN A 98 2.85 8.34 3.80
N GLY A 99 1.58 8.60 3.50
CA GLY A 99 0.45 8.22 4.36
C GLY A 99 0.42 6.71 4.65
N LEU A 100 0.56 5.89 3.61
CA LEU A 100 0.61 4.42 3.75
C LEU A 100 1.80 3.96 4.60
N LEU A 101 2.99 4.53 4.39
CA LEU A 101 4.16 4.20 5.20
C LEU A 101 3.92 4.49 6.69
N LYS A 102 3.29 5.62 7.01
CA LYS A 102 2.93 5.97 8.38
C LYS A 102 1.90 4.98 8.95
N ALA A 103 0.82 4.70 8.22
CA ALA A 103 -0.21 3.76 8.66
C ALA A 103 0.36 2.36 8.92
N SER A 104 1.26 1.88 8.04
CA SER A 104 1.92 0.59 8.20
C SER A 104 2.81 0.53 9.45
N ARG A 105 3.54 1.61 9.75
CA ARG A 105 4.33 1.72 10.99
C ARG A 105 3.44 1.69 12.24
N ASP A 106 2.36 2.45 12.24
CA ASP A 106 1.40 2.52 13.34
C ASP A 106 0.77 1.15 13.60
N LYS A 107 0.33 0.46 12.54
CA LYS A 107 -0.20 -0.91 12.63
C LYS A 107 0.83 -1.87 13.24
N LYS A 108 2.08 -1.85 12.72
CA LYS A 108 3.15 -2.73 13.18
C LYS A 108 3.51 -2.54 14.65
N MET A 109 3.34 -1.32 15.18
CA MET A 109 3.50 -1.06 16.60
C MET A 109 2.47 -1.81 17.44
N VAL A 110 1.19 -1.79 17.04
CA VAL A 110 0.11 -2.48 17.74
C VAL A 110 0.24 -4.01 17.61
N GLU A 111 0.67 -4.51 16.45
CA GLU A 111 0.97 -5.93 16.24
C GLU A 111 2.04 -6.44 17.23
N ARG A 112 3.13 -5.68 17.42
CA ARG A 112 4.16 -6.01 18.42
C ARG A 112 3.63 -6.04 19.85
N LEU A 113 2.70 -5.13 20.19
CA LEU A 113 2.06 -5.14 21.51
C LEU A 113 1.20 -6.40 21.69
N LYS A 114 0.50 -6.83 20.63
CA LYS A 114 -0.29 -8.06 20.65
C LYS A 114 0.58 -9.30 20.82
N GLU A 115 1.69 -9.39 20.09
CA GLU A 115 2.66 -10.49 20.25
C GLU A 115 3.20 -10.56 21.68
N GLY A 116 3.58 -9.41 22.26
CA GLY A 116 4.06 -9.36 23.65
C GLY A 116 2.98 -9.73 24.67
N PHE A 117 1.73 -9.34 24.43
CA PHE A 117 0.59 -9.75 25.25
C PHE A 117 0.36 -11.26 25.20
N GLN A 118 0.36 -11.86 24.01
CA GLN A 118 0.17 -13.30 23.83
C GLN A 118 1.26 -14.09 24.56
N ARG A 119 2.54 -13.73 24.39
CA ARG A 119 3.65 -14.39 25.09
C ARG A 119 3.50 -14.36 26.61
N ARG A 120 3.02 -13.25 27.18
CA ARG A 120 2.77 -13.13 28.62
C ARG A 120 1.60 -13.99 29.06
N ALA A 121 0.49 -13.97 28.31
CA ALA A 121 -0.67 -14.80 28.59
C ALA A 121 -0.31 -16.30 28.57
N ASP A 122 0.47 -16.73 27.58
CA ASP A 122 0.93 -18.12 27.47
C ASP A 122 1.85 -18.52 28.64
N LEU A 123 2.71 -17.60 29.10
CA LEU A 123 3.58 -17.85 30.25
C LEU A 123 2.77 -17.97 31.55
N GLU A 124 1.79 -17.10 31.75
CA GLU A 124 0.89 -17.14 32.90
C GLU A 124 0.09 -18.45 32.92
N GLU A 125 -0.47 -18.87 31.78
CA GLU A 125 -1.21 -20.14 31.65
C GLU A 125 -0.33 -21.34 32.01
N ARG A 126 0.92 -21.39 31.50
CA ARG A 126 1.88 -22.45 31.87
C ARG A 126 2.23 -22.46 33.36
N GLN A 127 2.36 -21.29 33.97
CA GLN A 127 2.65 -21.19 35.41
C GLN A 127 1.46 -21.65 36.26
N GLU A 128 0.24 -21.31 35.86
CA GLU A 128 -0.99 -21.77 36.51
C GLU A 128 -1.15 -23.29 36.37
N GLU A 129 -0.93 -23.84 35.17
CA GLU A 129 -0.93 -25.29 34.92
C GLU A 129 0.11 -26.03 35.78
N GLN A 130 1.34 -25.52 35.84
CA GLN A 130 2.41 -26.13 36.63
C GLN A 130 2.09 -26.14 38.13
N LYS A 131 1.53 -25.05 38.66
CA LYS A 131 1.07 -24.98 40.06
C LYS A 131 -0.04 -25.99 40.32
N PHE A 132 -1.04 -26.04 39.44
CA PHE A 132 -2.15 -26.98 39.55
C PHE A 132 -1.69 -28.44 39.56
N LEU A 133 -0.78 -28.82 38.64
CA LEU A 133 -0.21 -30.17 38.61
C LEU A 133 0.61 -30.48 39.87
N GLY A 134 1.37 -29.51 40.37
CA GLY A 134 2.11 -29.63 41.63
C GLY A 134 1.20 -29.90 42.82
N ASP A 135 0.13 -29.11 42.96
CA ASP A 135 -0.86 -29.28 44.04
C ASP A 135 -1.57 -30.64 43.96
N LEU A 136 -1.88 -31.11 42.75
CA LEU A 136 -2.51 -32.41 42.53
C LEU A 136 -1.56 -33.58 42.87
N ALA A 137 -0.28 -33.45 42.53
CA ALA A 137 0.76 -34.42 42.90
C ALA A 137 0.94 -34.50 44.43
N LEU A 138 0.98 -33.35 45.11
CA LEU A 138 1.04 -33.28 46.58
C LEU A 138 -0.19 -33.94 47.22
N SER A 139 -1.40 -33.62 46.76
CA SER A 139 -2.64 -34.21 47.26
C SER A 139 -2.66 -35.73 47.12
N ASN A 140 -2.25 -36.26 45.96
CA ASN A 140 -2.15 -37.69 45.73
C ASN A 140 -1.07 -38.36 46.60
N PHE A 141 0.06 -37.69 46.81
CA PHE A 141 1.10 -38.16 47.72
C PHE A 141 0.59 -38.25 49.17
N PHE A 142 -0.03 -37.19 49.69
CA PHE A 142 -0.62 -37.19 51.04
C PHE A 142 -1.72 -38.25 51.21
N ARG A 143 -2.48 -38.53 50.15
CA ARG A 143 -3.49 -39.60 50.15
C ARG A 143 -2.87 -40.99 50.27
N ARG A 144 -1.76 -41.25 49.57
CA ARG A 144 -1.02 -42.53 49.66
C ARG A 144 -0.38 -42.75 51.03
N VAL A 145 0.30 -41.73 51.56
CA VAL A 145 0.96 -41.81 52.88
C VAL A 145 -0.06 -42.11 53.99
N ARG A 146 -1.25 -41.49 53.96
CA ARG A 146 -2.32 -41.78 54.93
C ARG A 146 -2.93 -43.19 54.83
N THR A 147 -2.87 -43.82 53.67
CA THR A 147 -3.32 -45.21 53.53
C THR A 147 -2.29 -46.21 54.04
N GLU A 148 -1.00 -45.88 53.96
CA GLU A 148 0.09 -46.72 54.50
C GLU A 148 0.24 -46.61 56.03
N GLU A 149 -0.14 -45.49 56.65
CA GLU A 149 -0.15 -45.34 58.12
C GLU A 149 -1.36 -46.00 58.83
N ARG A 150 -2.28 -46.61 58.08
CA ARG A 150 -3.51 -47.26 58.62
C ARG A 150 -3.50 -48.79 58.53
N GLU A 151 -2.44 -49.37 57.98
CA GLU A 151 -2.14 -50.82 58.02
C GLU A 151 -1.15 -51.13 59.15
#